data_AF-A0A6N9VDA9-F1
#
_entry.id   AF-A0A6N9VDA9-F1
#
_cell.length_a   1.000
_cell.length_b   1.000
_cell.length_c   1.000
_cell.angle_alpha   90.00
_cell.angle_beta   90.00
_cell.angle_gamma   90.00
#
_symmetry.space_group_name_H-M   'P 1'
#
loop_
_entity.id
_entity.type
_entity.pdbx_description
1 polymer ?
#
loop_
_entity_poly.entity_id
_entity_poly.type
_entity_poly.pdbx_seq_one_letter_code
_entity_poly.pdbx_strand_id
1 'polypeptide(L)' 'ALKAWFGGFKEGWTSSAGPRRPMRWRTVWRLTRLGRPPVI' A
#
# COMPACT_ATOMS: atom_id res chain seq x y z
N ALA A 1 -13.00 -26.58 1.65
CA ALA A 1 -11.89 -25.84 1.02
C ALA A 1 -12.22 -24.36 0.76
N LEU A 2 -13.27 -24.03 0.00
CA LEU A 2 -13.61 -22.64 -0.38
C LEU A 2 -13.95 -21.69 0.79
N LYS A 3 -14.60 -22.18 1.86
CA LYS A 3 -14.95 -21.35 3.04
C LYS A 3 -13.74 -20.72 3.75
N ALA A 4 -12.61 -21.43 3.81
CA ALA A 4 -11.39 -20.89 4.40
C ALA A 4 -10.81 -19.74 3.57
N TRP A 5 -10.97 -19.80 2.25
CA TRP A 5 -10.53 -18.76 1.33
C TRP A 5 -11.37 -17.48 1.47
N PHE A 6 -12.69 -17.62 1.61
CA PHE A 6 -13.58 -16.48 1.87
C PHE A 6 -13.35 -15.83 3.24
N GLY A 7 -12.94 -16.60 4.25
CA GLY A 7 -12.57 -16.07 5.58
C GLY A 7 -11.38 -15.11 5.50
N GLY A 8 -10.27 -15.55 4.90
CA GLY A 8 -9.08 -14.71 4.74
C GLY A 8 -9.28 -13.53 3.79
N PHE A 9 -10.11 -13.69 2.76
CA PHE A 9 -10.47 -12.59 1.85
C PHE A 9 -11.28 -11.49 2.56
N LYS A 10 -12.25 -11.88 3.39
CA LYS A 10 -13.03 -10.94 4.19
C LYS A 10 -12.15 -10.22 5.22
N GLU A 11 -11.22 -10.92 5.88
CA GLU A 11 -10.24 -10.28 6.77
C GLU A 11 -9.39 -9.25 6.06
N GLY A 12 -8.85 -9.56 4.88
CA GLY A 12 -8.05 -8.63 4.08
C GLY A 12 -8.85 -7.42 3.56
N TRP A 13 -10.13 -7.61 3.23
CA TRP A 13 -11.02 -6.52 2.80
C TRP A 13 -11.43 -5.60 3.95
N THR A 14 -11.61 -6.15 5.15
CA THR A 14 -12.06 -5.39 6.32
C THR A 14 -10.89 -4.73 7.06
N SER A 15 -9.67 -5.28 6.94
CA SER A 15 -8.47 -4.65 7.48
C SER A 15 -8.08 -3.46 6.61
N SER A 16 -8.21 -2.25 7.15
CA SER A 16 -7.66 -1.07 6.52
C SER A 16 -6.16 -1.28 6.34
N ALA A 17 -5.64 -1.19 5.11
CA ALA A 17 -4.21 -1.04 4.90
C ALA A 17 -3.77 0.13 5.77
N GLY A 18 -3.00 -0.15 6.82
CA GLY A 18 -2.76 0.78 7.93
C GLY A 18 -2.25 2.16 7.49
N PRO A 19 -2.10 3.11 8.43
CA PRO A 19 -1.83 4.50 8.10
C PRO A 19 -0.64 4.62 7.14
N ARG A 20 -0.89 5.20 5.96
CA ARG A 20 0.18 5.50 5.00
C ARG A 20 1.14 6.47 5.67
N ARG A 21 2.36 6.00 5.95
CA ARG A 21 3.40 6.87 6.48
C ARG A 21 3.86 7.83 5.37
N PRO A 22 3.93 9.15 5.65
CA PRO A 22 4.41 10.10 4.66
C PRO A 22 5.84 9.71 4.25
N MET A 23 6.05 9.65 2.93
CA MET A 23 7.34 9.28 2.37
C MET A 23 8.35 10.39 2.64
N ARG A 24 9.58 10.05 3.03
CA ARG A 24 10.64 11.05 3.23
C ARG A 24 10.88 11.81 1.91
N TRP A 25 11.00 13.13 2.00
CA TRP A 25 11.29 14.00 0.84
C TRP A 25 12.51 13.57 0.01
N ARG A 26 13.53 12.99 0.67
CA ARG A 26 14.71 12.43 -0.02
C ARG A 26 14.35 11.28 -0.98
N THR A 27 13.35 10.48 -0.63
CA THR A 27 12.84 9.39 -1.47
C THR A 27 12.00 9.93 -2.62
N VAL A 28 11.14 10.92 -2.34
CA VAL A 28 10.36 11.62 -3.37
C VAL A 28 11.30 12.17 -4.45
N TRP A 29 12.34 12.90 -4.05
CA TRP A 29 13.32 13.46 -4.99
C TRP A 29 14.03 12.38 -5.82
N ARG A 30 14.40 11.24 -5.19
CA ARG A 30 15.01 10.11 -5.89
C ARG A 30 14.07 9.50 -6.92
N LEU A 31 12.80 9.31 -6.57
CA LEU A 31 11.78 8.73 -7.45
C LEU A 31 11.41 9.67 -8.59
N THR A 32 11.29 10.97 -8.32
CA THR A 32 11.08 12.00 -9.34
C THR A 32 12.25 12.03 -10.33
N ARG A 33 13.50 11.98 -9.85
CA ARG A 33 14.68 11.89 -10.72
C ARG A 33 14.70 10.61 -11.58
N LEU A 34 14.10 9.53 -11.10
CA LEU A 34 13.96 8.26 -11.85
C LEU A 34 12.74 8.24 -12.79
N GLY A 35 12.00 9.35 -12.91
CA GLY A 35 10.80 9.44 -13.75
C GLY A 35 9.58 8.74 -13.17
N ARG A 36 9.59 8.38 -11.88
CA ARG A 36 8.49 7.68 -11.19
C ARG A 36 7.97 8.50 -10.00
N PRO A 37 7.52 9.74 -10.20
CA PRO A 37 7.07 10.58 -9.08
C PRO A 37 5.94 9.86 -8.31
N PRO A 38 6.00 9.85 -6.96
CA PRO A 38 4.97 9.20 -6.16
C PRO A 38 3.62 9.93 -6.32
N VAL A 39 2.56 9.16 -6.55
CA VAL A 39 1.18 9.67 -6.54
C VAL A 39 0.74 9.78 -5.08
N ILE A 40 0.36 11.00 -4.66
CA ILE A 40 -0.10 11.33 -3.30
C ILE A 40 -1.55 10.88 -3.13
#